data_AF-A0AA38U0R0-F1
#
_entry.id   AF-A0AA38U0R0-F1
#
_cell.length_a   1.000
_cell.length_b   1.000
_cell.length_c   1.000
_cell.angle_alpha   90.00
_cell.angle_beta   90.00
_cell.angle_gamma   90.00
#
_symmetry.space_group_name_H-M   'P 1'
#
loop_
_entity.id
_entity.type
_entity.pdbx_description
1 polymer ?
#
loop_
_entity_poly.entity_id
_entity_poly.type
_entity_poly.pdbx_seq_one_letter_code
_entity_poly.pdbx_strand_id
1 'polypeptide(L)' 'MSNLPLYRDPWAKLDAWRKSPVFQKTTVLRNMFPGFGIAVVAFTAYVIADNVYSSSHKKVEEHH' A
#
# COMPACT_ATOMS: atom_id res chain seq x y z
N MET A 1 4.41 -8.21 -26.43
CA MET A 1 3.06 -8.11 -27.01
C MET A 1 2.83 -6.66 -27.40
N SER A 2 2.66 -6.36 -28.69
CA SER A 2 2.32 -5.02 -29.15
C SER A 2 0.87 -4.73 -28.81
N ASN A 3 0.63 -4.07 -27.67
CA ASN A 3 -0.68 -3.50 -27.31
C ASN A 3 -0.96 -2.25 -28.17
N LEU A 4 -0.99 -2.42 -29.49
CA LEU A 4 -1.42 -1.35 -30.37
C LEU A 4 -2.95 -1.29 -30.30
N PRO A 5 -3.53 -0.10 -30.06
CA PRO A 5 -4.96 0.03 -29.99
C PRO A 5 -5.56 -0.36 -31.35
N LEU A 6 -6.58 -1.21 -31.32
CA LEU A 6 -7.27 -1.75 -32.50
C LEU A 6 -7.92 -0.64 -33.35
N TYR A 7 -8.16 0.53 -32.73
CA TYR A 7 -8.62 1.76 -33.37
C TYR A 7 -7.90 2.96 -32.76
N ARG A 8 -7.50 3.93 -33.59
CA ARG A 8 -6.90 5.18 -33.14
C ARG A 8 -7.97 6.24 -32.99
N ASP A 9 -8.31 6.51 -31.74
CA ASP A 9 -9.15 7.63 -31.32
C ASP A 9 -8.63 8.97 -31.92
N PRO A 10 -9.43 9.67 -32.75
CA PRO A 10 -9.04 10.94 -33.38
C PRO A 10 -9.03 12.13 -32.40
N TRP A 11 -9.69 12.01 -31.25
CA TRP A 11 -9.78 13.01 -30.19
C TRP A 11 -8.79 12.75 -29.04
N ALA A 12 -8.00 11.68 -29.09
CA ALA A 12 -7.07 11.28 -28.03
C ALA A 12 -6.12 12.41 -27.60
N LYS A 13 -5.65 13.21 -28.57
CA LYS A 13 -4.78 14.37 -28.30
C LYS A 13 -5.53 15.49 -27.57
N LEU A 14 -6.81 15.67 -27.88
CA LEU A 14 -7.68 16.67 -27.28
C LEU A 14 -8.16 16.24 -25.89
N ASP A 15 -8.31 14.95 -25.62
CA ASP A 15 -8.63 14.43 -24.29
C ASP A 15 -7.41 14.20 -23.40
N ALA A 16 -6.20 14.36 -23.95
CA ALA A 16 -4.95 14.13 -23.20
C ALA A 16 -4.84 15.03 -21.97
N TRP A 17 -5.34 16.27 -22.00
CA TRP A 17 -5.30 17.17 -20.84
C TRP A 17 -6.12 16.66 -19.65
N ARG A 18 -7.17 15.86 -19.89
CA ARG A 18 -7.98 15.23 -18.83
C ARG A 18 -7.24 14.05 -18.18
N LYS A 19 -6.33 13.42 -18.91
CA LYS A 19 -5.54 12.27 -18.46
C LYS A 19 -4.25 12.73 -17.79
N SER A 20 -4.40 13.56 -16.76
CA SER A 20 -3.27 13.98 -15.92
C SER A 20 -2.81 12.83 -15.02
N PRO A 21 -1.48 12.67 -14.79
CA PRO A 21 -0.94 11.70 -13.82
C PRO A 21 -1.51 11.85 -12.39
N VAL A 22 -1.97 13.05 -12.04
CA VAL A 22 -2.61 13.36 -10.76
C VAL A 22 -3.93 12.59 -10.60
N PHE A 23 -4.69 12.38 -11.68
CA PHE A 23 -5.97 11.67 -11.68
C PHE A 23 -5.85 10.19 -12.02
N GLN A 24 -4.62 9.67 -12.11
CA GLN A 24 -4.42 8.25 -12.38
C GLN A 24 -4.94 7.40 -11.22
N LYS A 25 -5.67 6.31 -11.52
CA LYS A 25 -6.29 5.43 -10.50
C LYS A 25 -5.29 4.93 -9.45
N THR A 26 -4.06 4.65 -9.88
CA THR A 26 -2.96 4.21 -8.99
C THR A 26 -2.51 5.31 -8.03
N THR A 27 -2.48 6.57 -8.48
CA THR A 27 -2.11 7.74 -7.67
C THR A 27 -3.17 7.98 -6.61
N VAL A 28 -4.45 7.93 -6.99
CA VAL A 28 -5.58 8.04 -6.06
C VAL A 28 -5.49 6.94 -4.99
N LEU A 29 -5.31 5.68 -5.39
CA LEU A 29 -5.22 4.55 -4.46
C LEU A 29 -4.07 4.71 -3.45
N ARG A 30 -2.89 5.14 -3.90
CA ARG A 30 -1.73 5.35 -3.01
C ARG A 30 -1.95 6.50 -2.03
N ASN A 31 -2.71 7.51 -2.42
CA ASN A 31 -2.99 8.68 -1.58
C ASN A 31 -4.18 8.48 -0.62
N MET A 32 -4.98 7.42 -0.77
CA MET A 32 -6.11 7.14 0.13
C MET A 32 -5.68 6.87 1.58
N PHE A 33 -4.49 6.31 1.80
CA PHE A 33 -4.00 5.97 3.13
C PHE A 33 -2.62 6.60 3.40
N PRO A 34 -2.59 7.91 3.72
CA PRO A 34 -1.34 8.57 4.07
C PRO A 34 -0.74 7.89 5.30
N GLY A 35 0.52 7.44 5.18
CA GLY A 35 1.24 6.80 6.28
C GLY A 35 0.91 5.32 6.52
N PHE A 36 0.12 4.66 5.66
CA PHE A 36 -0.19 3.22 5.82
C PHE A 36 1.06 2.34 5.96
N GLY A 37 2.10 2.61 5.15
CA GLY A 37 3.36 1.86 5.24
C GLY A 37 4.04 1.98 6.61
N ILE A 38 4.04 3.19 7.20
CA ILE A 38 4.63 3.43 8.53
C ILE A 38 3.78 2.73 9.60
N ALA A 39 2.45 2.81 9.50
CA ALA A 39 1.54 2.16 10.43
C ALA A 39 1.71 0.63 10.42
N VAL A 40 1.83 0.01 9.24
CA VAL A 40 2.09 -1.43 9.11
C VAL A 40 3.41 -1.83 9.75
N VAL A 41 4.48 -1.05 9.53
CA VAL A 41 5.79 -1.31 10.15
C VAL A 41 5.74 -1.18 11.66
N ALA A 42 5.13 -0.10 12.19
CA ALA A 42 5.00 0.09 13.63
C ALA A 42 4.15 -1.01 14.28
N PHE A 43 3.03 -1.38 13.66
CA PHE A 43 2.15 -2.44 14.15
C PHE A 43 2.85 -3.79 14.16
N THR A 44 3.56 -4.15 13.09
CA THR A 44 4.30 -5.42 13.03
C THR A 44 5.43 -5.47 14.05
N ALA A 45 6.18 -4.37 14.24
CA ALA A 45 7.19 -4.27 15.29
C ALA A 45 6.57 -4.47 16.69
N TYR A 46 5.41 -3.86 16.96
CA TYR A 46 4.69 -4.04 18.21
C TYR A 46 4.23 -5.49 18.41
N VAL A 47 3.63 -6.12 17.39
CA VAL A 47 3.17 -7.52 17.46
C VAL A 47 4.34 -8.49 17.70
N ILE A 48 5.50 -8.25 17.07
CA ILE A 48 6.71 -9.05 17.31
C ILE A 48 7.19 -8.85 18.74
N ALA A 49 7.29 -7.60 19.21
CA ALA A 49 7.68 -7.31 20.58
C ALA A 49 6.73 -8.01 21.55
N ASP A 50 5.42 -7.82 21.41
CA ASP A 50 4.44 -8.41 22.33
C ASP A 50 4.45 -9.95 22.27
N ASN A 51 4.37 -10.57 21.09
CA ASN A 51 4.32 -12.03 21.03
C ASN A 51 5.64 -12.72 21.42
N VAL A 52 6.79 -12.16 21.08
CA VAL A 52 8.09 -12.78 21.36
C VAL A 52 8.58 -12.46 22.77
N TYR A 53 8.42 -11.21 23.22
CA TYR A 53 8.81 -10.78 24.56
C TYR A 53 7.83 -11.29 25.62
N SER A 54 6.51 -11.15 25.42
CA SER A 54 5.52 -11.60 26.40
C SER A 54 5.42 -13.14 26.48
N SER A 55 5.67 -13.88 25.38
CA SER A 55 5.79 -15.35 25.46
C SER A 55 7.04 -15.81 26.24
N SER A 56 8.13 -15.04 26.18
CA SER A 56 9.34 -15.33 26.97
C SER A 56 9.10 -15.04 28.46
N HIS A 57 8.33 -14.01 28.80
CA HIS A 57 7.97 -13.71 30.20
C HIS A 57 6.94 -14.67 30.80
N LYS A 58 5.93 -15.12 30.04
CA LYS A 58 4.95 -16.12 30.55
C LYS A 58 5.59 -17.45 30.95
N LYS A 59 6.65 -17.87 30.26
CA LYS A 59 7.40 -19.10 30.59
C LYS A 59 8.15 -19.02 31.93
N VAL A 60 8.46 -17.82 32.42
CA VAL A 60 9.16 -17.60 33.70
C VAL A 60 8.19 -17.62 34.88
N GLU A 61 6.95 -17.14 34.70
CA GLU A 61 5.93 -17.17 35.77
C GLU A 61 5.25 -18.53 35.94
N GLU A 62 5.14 -19.38 34.90
CA GLU A 62 4.55 -20.73 35.02
C GLU A 62 5.43 -21.75 35.79
N HIS A 63 6.66 -21.39 36.16
CA HIS A 63 7.60 -22.23 36.91
C HIS A 63 7.72 -21.90 38.41
N HIS A 64 6.79 -21.13 38.96
CA HIS A 64 6.68 -20.83 40.39
C HIS A 64 5.39 -21.36 41.01
#